data_AF-A0A1D2J755-F1
#
_entry.id   AF-A0A1D2J755-F1
#
_cell.length_a   1.000
_cell.length_b   1.000
_cell.length_c   1.000
_cell.angle_alpha   90.00
_cell.angle_beta   90.00
_cell.angle_gamma   90.00
#
_symmetry.space_group_name_H-M   'P 1'
#
loop_
_entity.id
_entity.type
_entity.pdbx_description
1 polymer ?
#
loop_
_entity_poly.entity_id
_entity_poly.type
_entity_poly.pdbx_seq_one_letter_code
_entity_poly.pdbx_strand_id
1 'polypeptide(L)'
;MLHALASLFLLGASLKKFPPAHYAHALNTTRSVLMIKQSHSKVSFHVTPDMDQDAAGAGLEGIPIDGLNIDIPGLTNLEGDFDSFIEIRNVSGAFPIPGNETRKTQRLKLYSRGTDTGNSTAYLIPPEGLTLISDIDDVLRVSKIFSIQEGLANLFGRPFFPWMNMPEIFANWSHSLPDLHFHYLTTSPEQLTRPYMDYIFRTYPVGSFDTRIVNLTDLKATWAIREFLLDKIFQTFPKRKFIIVGDTTNLDIMSGYPQLVTKYPGQVQCIFLRNTSATDSANRVPYNTKGFKGLDQQMFMFFRVPDDLKGLDIENGNCYNESVPQNLTFGWQGLPLGGGPP
;
A
#
# COMPACT_ATOMS: atom_id res chain seq x y z
N MET A 1 3.57 -22.46 -22.88
CA MET A 1 2.43 -21.54 -22.71
C MET A 1 2.81 -20.28 -21.90
N LEU A 2 3.19 -20.40 -20.61
CA LEU A 2 3.51 -19.23 -19.76
C LEU A 2 4.61 -18.31 -20.33
N HIS A 3 5.67 -18.87 -20.91
CA HIS A 3 6.73 -18.11 -21.59
C HIS A 3 6.21 -17.24 -22.75
N ALA A 4 5.27 -17.74 -23.54
CA ALA A 4 4.70 -16.99 -24.66
C ALA A 4 3.80 -15.84 -24.17
N LEU A 5 3.01 -16.08 -23.11
CA LEU A 5 2.19 -15.06 -22.46
C LEU A 5 3.05 -13.96 -21.82
N ALA A 6 4.13 -14.34 -21.14
CA ALA A 6 5.07 -13.39 -20.55
C ALA A 6 5.76 -12.52 -21.62
N SER A 7 6.10 -13.10 -22.78
CA SER A 7 6.61 -12.34 -23.94
C SER A 7 5.57 -11.35 -24.47
N LEU A 8 4.29 -11.74 -24.52
CA LEU A 8 3.19 -10.87 -24.94
C LEU A 8 2.99 -9.68 -23.99
N PHE A 9 2.97 -9.90 -22.68
CA PHE A 9 2.88 -8.82 -21.68
C PHE A 9 4.05 -7.83 -21.76
N LEU A 10 5.21 -8.29 -22.22
CA LEU A 10 6.42 -7.49 -22.44
C LEU A 10 6.57 -7.02 -23.90
N LEU A 11 5.45 -6.82 -24.61
CA LEU A 11 5.42 -6.27 -25.97
C LEU A 11 6.30 -7.03 -26.98
N GLY A 12 6.36 -8.36 -26.85
CA GLY A 12 7.13 -9.24 -27.73
C GLY A 12 8.61 -9.39 -27.34
N ALA A 13 9.01 -8.96 -26.14
CA ALA A 13 10.39 -9.09 -25.69
C ALA A 13 10.88 -10.55 -25.67
N SER A 14 12.10 -10.76 -26.17
CA SER A 14 12.72 -12.10 -26.15
C SER A 14 13.21 -12.46 -24.76
N LEU A 15 12.34 -13.09 -23.96
CA LEU A 15 12.66 -13.56 -22.60
C LEU A 15 13.89 -14.46 -22.52
N LYS A 16 14.26 -15.18 -23.60
CA LYS A 16 15.48 -16.00 -23.63
C LYS A 16 16.76 -15.18 -23.47
N LYS A 17 16.71 -13.88 -23.72
CA LYS A 17 17.84 -12.95 -23.53
C LYS A 17 17.88 -12.34 -22.12
N PHE A 18 16.90 -12.65 -21.27
CA PHE A 18 16.85 -12.08 -19.93
C PHE A 18 17.84 -12.79 -19.01
N PRO A 19 18.50 -12.07 -18.09
CA PRO A 19 19.19 -12.69 -16.98
C PRO A 19 18.25 -13.60 -16.18
N PRO A 20 18.75 -14.66 -15.50
CA PRO A 20 17.90 -15.63 -14.80
C PRO A 20 16.90 -15.01 -13.81
N ALA A 21 17.30 -14.00 -13.04
CA ALA A 21 16.42 -13.32 -12.09
C ALA A 21 15.27 -12.57 -12.79
N HIS A 22 15.56 -11.91 -13.92
CA HIS A 22 14.57 -11.20 -14.73
C HIS A 22 13.59 -12.17 -15.40
N TYR A 23 14.11 -13.31 -15.89
CA TYR A 23 13.29 -14.37 -16.45
C TYR A 23 12.32 -14.95 -15.41
N ALA A 24 12.83 -15.25 -14.21
CA ALA A 24 12.01 -15.77 -13.11
C ALA A 24 10.94 -14.76 -12.68
N HIS A 25 11.30 -13.48 -12.53
CA HIS A 25 10.36 -12.40 -12.23
C HIS A 25 9.25 -12.30 -13.27
N ALA A 26 9.59 -12.35 -14.55
CA ALA A 26 8.62 -12.27 -15.63
C ALA A 26 7.63 -13.44 -15.63
N LEU A 27 8.11 -14.66 -15.39
CA LEU A 27 7.22 -15.82 -15.31
C LEU A 27 6.33 -15.76 -14.06
N ASN A 28 6.88 -15.37 -12.90
CA ASN A 28 6.12 -15.30 -11.65
C ASN A 28 5.02 -14.23 -11.71
N THR A 29 5.36 -13.04 -12.22
CA THR A 29 4.41 -11.93 -12.40
C THR A 29 3.34 -12.31 -13.43
N THR A 30 3.73 -12.94 -14.55
CA THR A 30 2.76 -13.42 -15.55
C THR A 30 1.82 -14.47 -14.98
N ARG A 31 2.35 -15.41 -14.18
CA ARG A 31 1.54 -16.46 -13.54
C ARG A 31 0.50 -15.85 -12.60
N SER A 32 0.86 -14.80 -11.87
CA SER A 32 -0.06 -14.17 -10.91
C SER A 32 -1.23 -13.48 -11.63
N VAL A 33 -0.99 -12.84 -12.78
CA VAL A 33 -2.05 -12.24 -13.65
C VAL A 33 -3.08 -13.25 -14.14
N LEU A 34 -2.71 -14.53 -14.27
CA LEU A 34 -3.61 -15.58 -14.76
C LEU A 34 -4.47 -16.21 -13.65
N MET A 35 -4.51 -15.63 -12.45
CA MET A 35 -5.36 -16.06 -11.36
C MET A 35 -6.84 -15.79 -11.66
N ILE A 36 -7.66 -16.84 -11.65
CA ILE A 36 -9.11 -16.75 -11.83
C ILE A 36 -9.77 -16.85 -10.46
N LYS A 37 -10.51 -15.81 -10.09
CA LYS A 37 -11.31 -15.78 -8.86
C LYS A 37 -12.60 -16.58 -9.03
N GLN A 38 -13.11 -17.13 -7.93
CA GLN A 38 -14.29 -18.01 -7.94
C GLN A 38 -15.51 -17.25 -7.43
N SER A 39 -16.54 -17.12 -8.27
CA SER A 39 -17.82 -16.52 -7.86
C SER A 39 -18.71 -17.51 -7.10
N HIS A 40 -19.66 -16.98 -6.33
CA HIS A 40 -20.69 -17.74 -5.60
C HIS A 40 -20.13 -18.87 -4.72
N SER A 41 -18.92 -18.67 -4.18
CA SER A 41 -18.19 -19.67 -3.42
C SER A 41 -18.19 -19.30 -1.93
N LYS A 42 -18.25 -20.32 -1.07
CA LYS A 42 -18.08 -20.13 0.38
C LYS A 42 -16.60 -19.94 0.68
N VAL A 43 -16.30 -18.98 1.53
CA VAL A 43 -14.94 -18.73 2.01
C VAL A 43 -14.88 -19.01 3.50
N SER A 44 -13.86 -19.74 3.92
CA SER A 44 -13.60 -20.00 5.34
C SER A 44 -12.10 -20.07 5.62
N PHE A 45 -11.75 -19.69 6.84
CA PHE A 45 -10.38 -19.59 7.31
C PHE A 45 -10.22 -20.33 8.63
N HIS A 46 -9.08 -21.01 8.79
CA HIS A 46 -8.55 -21.32 10.11
C HIS A 46 -7.60 -20.18 10.52
N VAL A 47 -7.76 -19.68 11.74
CA VAL A 47 -7.08 -18.47 12.21
C VAL A 47 -6.32 -18.78 13.48
N THR A 48 -5.04 -18.40 13.52
CA THR A 48 -4.19 -18.53 14.71
C THR A 48 -3.52 -17.18 15.01
N PRO A 49 -3.14 -16.90 16.26
CA PRO A 49 -2.23 -15.80 16.57
C PRO A 49 -0.93 -15.97 15.77
N ASP A 50 -0.35 -14.87 15.33
CA ASP A 50 1.00 -14.88 14.77
C ASP A 50 2.02 -14.85 15.91
N MET A 51 2.88 -15.86 15.96
CA MET A 51 3.83 -16.11 17.06
C MET A 51 5.28 -15.72 16.70
N ASP A 52 5.51 -15.17 15.50
CA ASP A 52 6.84 -14.67 15.11
C ASP A 52 7.29 -13.56 16.09
N GLN A 53 8.59 -13.50 16.44
CA GLN A 53 9.15 -12.70 17.55
C GLN A 53 8.82 -11.19 17.54
N ASP A 54 8.45 -10.61 16.39
CA ASP A 54 8.01 -9.21 16.25
C ASP A 54 6.48 -9.02 16.33
N ALA A 55 5.71 -10.10 16.48
CA ALA A 55 4.25 -10.05 16.66
C ALA A 55 3.93 -9.89 18.16
N ALA A 56 2.80 -9.25 18.45
CA ALA A 56 2.19 -9.21 19.79
C ALA A 56 1.92 -10.60 20.43
N GLY A 57 2.24 -11.72 19.76
CA GLY A 57 2.27 -13.08 20.31
C GLY A 57 3.52 -13.43 21.12
N ALA A 58 4.52 -12.54 21.19
CA ALA A 58 5.66 -12.64 22.11
C ALA A 58 5.17 -12.58 23.57
N GLY A 59 4.76 -13.73 24.11
CA GLY A 59 4.13 -13.85 25.43
C GLY A 59 3.11 -14.99 25.56
N LEU A 60 2.73 -15.63 24.45
CA LEU A 60 1.84 -16.81 24.44
C LEU A 60 2.62 -18.15 24.42
N GLU A 61 3.92 -18.13 24.73
CA GLU A 61 4.77 -19.34 24.79
C GLU A 61 4.19 -20.35 25.80
N GLY A 62 3.89 -21.57 25.35
CA GLY A 62 3.40 -22.66 26.20
C GLY A 62 1.88 -22.71 26.41
N ILE A 63 1.10 -21.79 25.83
CA ILE A 63 -0.37 -21.87 25.84
C ILE A 63 -0.84 -22.77 24.68
N PRO A 64 -1.71 -23.78 24.90
CA PRO A 64 -2.35 -24.50 23.80
C PRO A 64 -3.17 -23.51 22.96
N ILE A 65 -2.75 -23.29 21.71
CA ILE A 65 -3.46 -22.41 20.78
C ILE A 65 -4.38 -23.28 19.94
N ASP A 66 -5.64 -23.39 20.36
CA ASP A 66 -6.70 -23.91 19.51
C ASP A 66 -7.15 -22.77 18.58
N GLY A 67 -6.67 -22.76 17.34
CA GLY A 67 -7.07 -21.76 16.35
C GLY A 67 -8.59 -21.70 16.12
N LEU A 68 -9.07 -20.55 15.66
CA LEU A 68 -10.49 -20.32 15.41
C LEU A 68 -10.83 -20.64 13.95
N ASN A 69 -11.89 -21.43 13.72
CA ASN A 69 -12.46 -21.57 12.39
C ASN A 69 -13.51 -20.49 12.15
N ILE A 70 -13.39 -19.79 11.04
CA ILE A 70 -14.25 -18.67 10.65
C ILE A 70 -14.85 -18.97 9.29
N ASP A 71 -16.17 -18.93 9.20
CA ASP A 71 -16.88 -18.88 7.93
C ASP A 71 -17.20 -17.42 7.60
N ILE A 72 -16.82 -16.97 6.40
CA ILE A 72 -17.18 -15.63 5.93
C ILE A 72 -18.69 -15.61 5.64
N PRO A 73 -19.44 -14.62 6.17
CA PRO A 73 -20.85 -14.48 5.86
C PRO A 73 -21.10 -14.31 4.36
N GLY A 74 -22.07 -15.06 3.83
CA GLY A 74 -22.48 -14.97 2.43
C GLY A 74 -21.65 -15.83 1.47
N LEU A 75 -21.69 -15.45 0.20
CA LEU A 75 -20.92 -16.04 -0.89
C LEU A 75 -20.10 -14.94 -1.54
N THR A 76 -19.01 -15.32 -2.22
CA THR A 76 -18.30 -14.38 -3.09
C THR A 76 -19.20 -13.84 -4.20
N ASN A 77 -18.98 -12.59 -4.59
CA ASN A 77 -19.68 -11.94 -5.70
C ASN A 77 -19.24 -12.51 -7.08
N LEU A 78 -19.69 -11.90 -8.18
CA LEU A 78 -19.35 -12.34 -9.55
C LEU A 78 -17.84 -12.27 -9.84
N GLU A 79 -17.16 -11.34 -9.20
CA GLU A 79 -15.72 -11.11 -9.30
C GLU A 79 -14.93 -12.01 -8.34
N GLY A 80 -15.61 -12.77 -7.48
CA GLY A 80 -15.00 -13.66 -6.49
C GLY A 80 -14.53 -12.96 -5.21
N ASP A 81 -15.02 -11.74 -4.96
CA ASP A 81 -14.71 -10.92 -3.79
C ASP A 81 -15.78 -11.05 -2.70
N PHE A 82 -15.39 -10.73 -1.46
CA PHE A 82 -16.29 -10.65 -0.31
C PHE A 82 -15.88 -9.47 0.59
N ASP A 83 -16.85 -8.88 1.29
CA ASP A 83 -16.62 -7.77 2.21
C ASP A 83 -17.57 -7.91 3.41
N SER A 84 -17.01 -8.27 4.56
CA SER A 84 -17.77 -8.60 5.76
C SER A 84 -16.98 -8.21 7.02
N PHE A 85 -17.67 -7.64 8.00
CA PHE A 85 -17.14 -7.52 9.35
C PHE A 85 -17.28 -8.85 10.08
N ILE A 86 -16.19 -9.29 10.70
CA ILE A 86 -16.12 -10.54 11.43
C ILE A 86 -15.48 -10.27 12.77
N GLU A 87 -16.11 -10.81 13.80
CA GLU A 87 -15.58 -10.73 15.15
C GLU A 87 -14.59 -11.87 15.40
N ILE A 88 -13.35 -11.53 15.77
CA ILE A 88 -12.34 -12.50 16.18
C ILE A 88 -12.42 -12.64 17.70
N ARG A 89 -13.07 -13.71 18.18
CA ARG A 89 -13.21 -13.98 19.63
C ARG A 89 -12.22 -15.04 20.09
N ASN A 90 -11.46 -14.71 21.12
CA ASN A 90 -10.76 -15.62 22.02
C ASN A 90 -10.10 -16.85 21.36
N VAL A 91 -9.06 -16.62 20.55
CA VAL A 91 -8.30 -17.65 19.80
C VAL A 91 -7.36 -18.46 20.71
N SER A 92 -6.96 -17.94 21.88
CA SER A 92 -6.01 -18.65 22.76
C SER A 92 -6.23 -18.41 24.26
N GLY A 93 -7.44 -18.07 24.69
CA GLY A 93 -7.74 -17.69 26.09
C GLY A 93 -7.36 -16.24 26.45
N ALA A 94 -6.30 -15.70 25.84
CA ALA A 94 -5.74 -14.38 26.12
C ALA A 94 -5.54 -13.51 24.86
N PHE A 95 -5.94 -13.99 23.69
CA PHE A 95 -5.79 -13.31 22.40
C PHE A 95 -7.09 -13.42 21.58
N PRO A 96 -7.50 -12.39 20.81
CA PRO A 96 -6.86 -11.08 20.72
C PRO A 96 -7.16 -10.23 21.96
N ILE A 97 -6.22 -9.34 22.30
CA ILE A 97 -6.43 -8.28 23.27
C ILE A 97 -7.47 -7.31 22.68
N PRO A 98 -8.51 -6.90 23.44
CA PRO A 98 -9.45 -5.90 22.97
C PRO A 98 -8.76 -4.63 22.48
N GLY A 99 -9.21 -4.07 21.35
CA GLY A 99 -8.51 -2.95 20.71
C GLY A 99 -8.42 -1.68 21.57
N ASN A 100 -9.32 -1.50 22.54
CA ASN A 100 -9.29 -0.42 23.52
C ASN A 100 -8.31 -0.67 24.70
N GLU A 101 -7.77 -1.88 24.82
CA GLU A 101 -6.85 -2.30 25.89
C GLU A 101 -5.40 -2.42 25.39
N THR A 102 -5.15 -2.22 24.09
CA THR A 102 -3.81 -2.23 23.51
C THR A 102 -3.61 -1.08 22.54
N ARG A 103 -2.38 -0.59 22.47
CA ARG A 103 -1.92 0.39 21.48
C ARG A 103 -1.13 -0.24 20.33
N LYS A 104 -0.77 -1.52 20.48
CA LYS A 104 0.01 -2.28 19.50
C LYS A 104 -0.89 -3.04 18.54
N THR A 105 -0.51 -3.03 17.26
CA THR A 105 -1.10 -3.90 16.25
C THR A 105 -0.84 -5.37 16.61
N GLN A 106 -1.90 -6.18 16.52
CA GLN A 106 -1.82 -7.63 16.72
C GLN A 106 -1.91 -8.33 15.37
N ARG A 107 -1.22 -9.47 15.22
CA ARG A 107 -1.15 -10.23 13.96
C ARG A 107 -1.81 -11.58 14.09
N LEU A 108 -2.43 -12.01 12.99
CA LEU A 108 -3.11 -13.28 12.83
C LEU A 108 -2.57 -13.99 11.60
N LYS A 109 -2.33 -15.29 11.66
CA LYS A 109 -2.18 -16.13 10.46
C LYS A 109 -3.55 -16.65 10.05
N LEU A 110 -3.87 -16.51 8.78
CA LEU A 110 -5.09 -17.02 8.16
C LEU A 110 -4.73 -18.14 7.20
N TYR A 111 -5.42 -19.26 7.32
CA TYR A 111 -5.29 -20.43 6.44
C TYR A 111 -6.64 -20.68 5.77
N SER A 112 -6.75 -20.32 4.49
CA SER A 112 -7.94 -20.58 3.67
C SER A 112 -8.19 -22.08 3.55
N ARG A 113 -9.42 -22.52 3.80
CA ARG A 113 -9.80 -23.92 3.58
C ARG A 113 -9.97 -24.20 2.08
N GLY A 114 -9.68 -25.43 1.67
CA GLY A 114 -9.81 -25.88 0.27
C GLY A 114 -8.61 -25.57 -0.62
N THR A 115 -7.47 -25.15 -0.06
CA THR A 115 -6.22 -24.93 -0.77
C THR A 115 -5.01 -25.18 0.14
N ASP A 116 -3.92 -25.69 -0.43
CA ASP A 116 -2.65 -25.89 0.28
C ASP A 116 -1.74 -24.63 0.25
N THR A 117 -2.20 -23.56 -0.41
CA THR A 117 -1.40 -22.35 -0.69
C THR A 117 -2.06 -21.04 -0.23
N GLY A 118 -3.17 -21.16 0.51
CA GLY A 118 -3.96 -20.03 0.99
C GLY A 118 -3.54 -19.54 2.37
N ASN A 119 -2.27 -19.21 2.56
CA ASN A 119 -1.81 -18.56 3.79
C ASN A 119 -1.77 -17.03 3.63
N SER A 120 -2.22 -16.31 4.65
CA SER A 120 -2.16 -14.84 4.71
C SER A 120 -1.92 -14.37 6.14
N THR A 121 -1.57 -13.09 6.29
CA THR A 121 -1.49 -12.42 7.59
C THR A 121 -2.57 -11.36 7.66
N ALA A 122 -3.37 -11.36 8.72
CA ALA A 122 -4.29 -10.27 9.04
C ALA A 122 -3.79 -9.48 10.25
N TYR A 123 -4.25 -8.24 10.33
CA TYR A 123 -3.81 -7.27 11.33
C TYR A 123 -5.04 -6.77 12.09
N LEU A 124 -5.00 -6.88 13.41
CA LEU A 124 -5.97 -6.24 14.30
C LEU A 124 -5.36 -4.94 14.77
N ILE A 125 -5.83 -3.85 14.19
CA ILE A 125 -5.31 -2.50 14.40
C ILE A 125 -6.12 -1.82 15.51
N PRO A 126 -5.48 -1.25 16.55
CA PRO A 126 -6.19 -0.53 17.61
C PRO A 126 -6.95 0.71 17.08
N PRO A 127 -8.06 1.13 17.73
CA PRO A 127 -8.85 2.27 17.31
C PRO A 127 -8.09 3.62 17.32
N GLU A 128 -7.06 3.75 18.16
CA GLU A 128 -6.22 4.93 18.31
C GLU A 128 -4.75 4.60 18.03
N GLY A 129 -3.99 5.58 17.55
CA GLY A 129 -2.59 5.42 17.13
C GLY A 129 -2.33 6.04 15.76
N LEU A 130 -1.23 5.65 15.13
CA LEU A 130 -0.81 6.14 13.82
C LEU A 130 -0.88 5.04 12.76
N THR A 131 -1.40 5.36 11.58
CA THR A 131 -1.27 4.50 10.39
C THR A 131 -0.54 5.27 9.31
N LEU A 132 0.54 4.68 8.77
CA LEU A 132 1.18 5.17 7.57
C LEU A 132 0.60 4.45 6.36
N ILE A 133 -0.04 5.21 5.47
CA ILE A 133 -0.53 4.74 4.17
C ILE A 133 0.50 5.14 3.12
N SER A 134 1.12 4.17 2.44
CA SER A 134 2.08 4.44 1.37
C SER A 134 1.58 3.92 0.03
N ASP A 135 1.62 4.77 -1.00
CA ASP A 135 1.72 4.29 -2.37
C ASP A 135 3.02 3.50 -2.56
N ILE A 136 3.06 2.62 -3.56
CA ILE A 136 4.20 1.73 -3.78
C ILE A 136 5.06 2.18 -4.97
N ASP A 137 4.41 2.32 -6.12
CA ASP A 137 5.07 2.64 -7.38
C ASP A 137 5.59 4.08 -7.36
N ASP A 138 6.86 4.27 -7.70
CA ASP A 138 7.59 5.54 -7.64
C ASP A 138 7.62 6.20 -6.24
N VAL A 139 7.27 5.50 -5.17
CA VAL A 139 7.51 5.89 -3.77
C VAL A 139 8.48 4.93 -3.10
N LEU A 140 8.12 3.65 -3.03
CA LEU A 140 8.90 2.59 -2.38
C LEU A 140 9.76 1.80 -3.36
N ARG A 141 9.54 1.96 -4.66
CA ARG A 141 10.34 1.33 -5.71
C ARG A 141 10.46 2.23 -6.92
N VAL A 142 11.45 1.95 -7.76
CA VAL A 142 11.57 2.61 -9.07
C VAL A 142 10.69 1.86 -10.07
N SER A 143 9.58 2.47 -10.47
CA SER A 143 8.65 1.90 -11.46
C SER A 143 8.65 2.69 -12.76
N LYS A 144 8.80 4.02 -12.69
CA LYS A 144 8.70 4.95 -13.82
C LYS A 144 7.38 4.81 -14.56
N ILE A 145 6.25 4.81 -13.84
CA ILE A 145 4.92 4.58 -14.42
C ILE A 145 4.53 5.64 -15.46
N PHE A 146 5.20 6.81 -15.44
CA PHE A 146 5.06 7.86 -16.43
C PHE A 146 5.59 7.49 -17.83
N SER A 147 6.35 6.40 -17.98
CA SER A 147 6.83 5.87 -19.26
C SER A 147 6.23 4.48 -19.49
N ILE A 148 5.41 4.31 -20.53
CA ILE A 148 4.74 3.01 -20.81
C ILE A 148 5.76 1.87 -20.95
N GLN A 149 6.82 2.09 -21.74
CA GLN A 149 7.81 1.05 -22.01
C GLN A 149 8.65 0.71 -20.77
N GLU A 150 9.15 1.71 -20.05
CA GLU A 150 9.94 1.48 -18.83
C GLU A 150 9.06 0.94 -17.70
N GLY A 151 7.83 1.44 -17.55
CA GLY A 151 6.84 0.96 -16.59
C GLY A 151 6.53 -0.53 -16.78
N LEU A 152 6.22 -0.95 -18.02
CA LEU A 152 6.01 -2.38 -18.32
C LEU A 152 7.26 -3.21 -18.06
N ALA A 153 8.45 -2.71 -18.42
CA ALA A 153 9.70 -3.41 -18.14
C ALA A 153 9.97 -3.54 -16.64
N ASN A 154 9.75 -2.50 -15.84
CA ASN A 154 9.98 -2.51 -14.39
C ASN A 154 8.88 -3.26 -13.62
N LEU A 155 7.69 -3.41 -14.20
CA LEU A 155 6.59 -4.16 -13.60
C LEU A 155 6.72 -5.66 -13.90
N PHE A 156 6.89 -6.02 -15.18
CA PHE A 156 6.87 -7.40 -15.64
C PHE A 156 8.24 -8.00 -15.94
N GLY A 157 9.26 -7.19 -16.23
CA GLY A 157 10.52 -7.68 -16.81
C GLY A 157 11.76 -7.56 -15.93
N ARG A 158 11.72 -6.76 -14.86
CA ARG A 158 12.85 -6.52 -13.96
C ARG A 158 12.42 -6.76 -12.50
N PRO A 159 13.28 -7.35 -11.66
CA PRO A 159 13.03 -7.43 -10.23
C PRO A 159 12.75 -6.05 -9.64
N PHE A 160 12.01 -6.02 -8.54
CA PHE A 160 11.70 -4.77 -7.84
C PHE A 160 12.92 -4.33 -7.03
N PHE A 161 13.22 -3.03 -7.07
CA PHE A 161 14.33 -2.43 -6.33
C PHE A 161 13.85 -1.18 -5.60
N PRO A 162 14.37 -0.94 -4.37
CA PRO A 162 13.98 0.22 -3.59
C PRO A 162 14.38 1.51 -4.28
N TRP A 163 13.56 2.54 -4.10
CA TRP A 163 13.95 3.88 -4.49
C TRP A 163 14.91 4.44 -3.43
N MET A 164 16.19 4.51 -3.79
CA MET A 164 17.26 5.00 -2.91
C MET A 164 17.25 4.29 -1.56
N ASN A 165 17.48 5.02 -0.46
CA ASN A 165 17.48 4.52 0.91
C ASN A 165 16.13 4.67 1.63
N MET A 166 15.01 4.72 0.90
CA MET A 166 13.67 4.71 1.50
C MET A 166 13.43 3.57 2.51
N PRO A 167 14.01 2.35 2.34
CA PRO A 167 13.93 1.30 3.36
C PRO A 167 14.45 1.73 4.73
N GLU A 168 15.52 2.54 4.79
CA GLU A 168 16.09 3.04 6.05
C GLU A 168 15.11 3.99 6.76
N ILE A 169 14.39 4.82 6.01
CA ILE A 169 13.39 5.75 6.57
C ILE A 169 12.25 4.97 7.22
N PHE A 170 11.69 3.99 6.52
CA PHE A 170 10.59 3.16 7.02
C PHE A 170 11.02 2.26 8.18
N ALA A 171 12.24 1.69 8.12
CA ALA A 171 12.81 0.94 9.23
C ALA A 171 12.95 1.83 10.48
N ASN A 172 13.49 3.04 10.32
CA ASN A 172 13.61 3.99 11.42
C ASN A 172 12.25 4.34 12.03
N TRP A 173 11.24 4.66 11.22
CA TRP A 173 9.88 4.91 11.72
C TRP A 173 9.26 3.71 12.42
N SER A 174 9.48 2.49 11.90
CA SER A 174 9.02 1.27 12.55
C SER A 174 9.66 1.05 13.93
N HIS A 175 10.93 1.43 14.08
CA HIS A 175 11.65 1.30 15.36
C HIS A 175 11.32 2.43 16.34
N SER A 176 11.17 3.67 15.86
CA SER A 176 10.95 4.84 16.71
C SER A 176 9.49 5.04 17.12
N LEU A 177 8.53 4.50 16.37
CA LEU A 177 7.09 4.65 16.59
C LEU A 177 6.44 3.28 16.79
N PRO A 178 6.48 2.70 18.00
CA PRO A 178 6.00 1.34 18.26
C PRO A 178 4.48 1.14 18.07
N ASP A 179 3.71 2.23 18.03
CA ASP A 179 2.25 2.24 17.79
C ASP A 179 1.88 2.43 16.30
N LEU A 180 2.88 2.56 15.41
CA LEU A 180 2.69 2.80 13.98
C LEU A 180 2.29 1.51 13.25
N HIS A 181 1.19 1.57 12.51
CA HIS A 181 0.79 0.52 11.57
C HIS A 181 1.12 0.91 10.14
N PHE A 182 1.76 0.01 9.39
CA PHE A 182 2.02 0.22 7.96
C PHE A 182 0.89 -0.34 7.11
N HIS A 183 0.38 0.48 6.20
CA HIS A 183 -0.62 0.10 5.22
C HIS A 183 -0.13 0.49 3.83
N TYR A 184 -0.07 -0.48 2.92
CA TYR A 184 0.40 -0.27 1.55
C TYR A 184 -0.80 -0.23 0.62
N LEU A 185 -0.93 0.84 -0.15
CA LEU A 185 -2.04 1.03 -1.08
C LEU A 185 -1.47 1.10 -2.49
N THR A 186 -1.92 0.24 -3.39
CA THR A 186 -1.55 0.31 -4.81
C THR A 186 -2.79 0.21 -5.69
N THR A 187 -2.79 0.94 -6.81
CA THR A 187 -3.81 0.78 -7.85
C THR A 187 -3.42 -0.28 -8.89
N SER A 188 -2.35 -1.04 -8.64
CA SER A 188 -2.02 -2.22 -9.43
C SER A 188 -3.11 -3.28 -9.30
N PRO A 189 -3.44 -4.03 -10.37
CA PRO A 189 -4.43 -5.11 -10.32
C PRO A 189 -4.11 -6.09 -9.20
N GLU A 190 -5.13 -6.55 -8.47
CA GLU A 190 -4.98 -7.47 -7.34
C GLU A 190 -4.19 -8.74 -7.67
N GLN A 191 -4.21 -9.18 -8.93
CA GLN A 191 -3.41 -10.31 -9.38
C GLN A 191 -1.90 -10.11 -9.20
N LEU A 192 -1.44 -8.86 -9.12
CA LEU A 192 -0.05 -8.50 -8.84
C LEU A 192 0.24 -8.38 -7.34
N THR A 193 -0.73 -8.59 -6.46
CA THR A 193 -0.55 -8.44 -5.01
C THR A 193 0.57 -9.32 -4.47
N ARG A 194 0.66 -10.59 -4.90
CA ARG A 194 1.68 -11.54 -4.40
C ARG A 194 3.12 -11.08 -4.68
N PRO A 195 3.53 -10.76 -5.93
CA PRO A 195 4.89 -10.26 -6.17
C PRO A 195 5.17 -8.92 -5.48
N TYR A 196 4.17 -8.04 -5.32
CA TYR A 196 4.31 -6.81 -4.54
C TYR A 196 4.55 -7.09 -3.06
N MET A 197 3.72 -7.93 -2.42
CA MET A 197 3.87 -8.29 -1.02
C MET A 197 5.21 -8.97 -0.73
N ASP A 198 5.65 -9.90 -1.59
CA ASP A 198 6.95 -10.58 -1.43
C ASP A 198 8.11 -9.58 -1.43
N TYR A 199 8.12 -8.64 -2.37
CA TYR A 199 9.13 -7.59 -2.41
C TYR A 199 9.05 -6.63 -1.22
N ILE A 200 7.84 -6.13 -0.92
CA ILE A 200 7.63 -5.13 0.14
C ILE A 200 8.01 -5.72 1.49
N PHE A 201 7.56 -6.92 1.85
CA PHE A 201 7.87 -7.51 3.15
C PHE A 201 9.33 -7.97 3.30
N ARG A 202 10.08 -8.11 2.20
CA ARG A 202 11.55 -8.31 2.26
C ARG A 202 12.33 -7.01 2.45
N THR A 203 11.72 -5.87 2.20
CA THR A 203 12.41 -4.58 2.04
C THR A 203 11.93 -3.51 3.03
N TYR A 204 10.66 -3.58 3.45
CA TYR A 204 9.95 -2.61 4.26
C TYR A 204 9.20 -3.33 5.41
N PRO A 205 8.82 -2.61 6.47
CA PRO A 205 8.05 -3.17 7.58
C PRO A 205 6.77 -3.88 7.11
N VAL A 206 6.46 -5.01 7.74
CA VAL A 206 5.23 -5.76 7.45
C VAL A 206 3.99 -4.93 7.77
N GLY A 207 2.94 -5.11 6.97
CA GLY A 207 1.75 -4.27 7.04
C GLY A 207 0.57 -4.86 6.27
N SER A 208 -0.57 -4.18 6.30
CA SER A 208 -1.74 -4.54 5.49
C SER A 208 -1.62 -3.96 4.08
N PHE A 209 -2.41 -4.51 3.15
CA PHE A 209 -2.39 -4.15 1.74
C PHE A 209 -3.80 -3.87 1.24
N ASP A 210 -3.96 -2.76 0.53
CA ASP A 210 -5.07 -2.53 -0.38
C ASP A 210 -4.54 -2.52 -1.82
N THR A 211 -5.25 -3.21 -2.71
CA THR A 211 -4.94 -3.27 -4.14
C THR A 211 -6.15 -2.89 -4.98
N ARG A 212 -5.98 -2.75 -6.29
CA ARG A 212 -7.11 -2.46 -7.18
C ARG A 212 -8.01 -3.69 -7.32
N ILE A 213 -9.10 -3.67 -6.57
CA ILE A 213 -10.26 -4.55 -6.82
C ILE A 213 -10.98 -4.09 -8.10
N VAL A 214 -11.52 -5.05 -8.84
CA VAL A 214 -12.41 -4.79 -9.97
C VAL A 214 -13.81 -5.03 -9.44
N ASN A 215 -14.62 -3.98 -9.32
CA ASN A 215 -16.01 -4.11 -8.92
C ASN A 215 -16.92 -3.68 -10.08
N LEU A 216 -17.45 -4.63 -10.83
CA LEU A 216 -18.30 -4.33 -11.99
C LEU A 216 -19.71 -3.88 -11.56
N THR A 217 -20.07 -4.09 -10.29
CA THR A 217 -21.35 -3.64 -9.71
C THR A 217 -21.32 -2.20 -9.21
N ASP A 218 -20.14 -1.69 -8.82
CA ASP A 218 -19.91 -0.28 -8.49
C ASP A 218 -18.82 0.30 -9.40
N LEU A 219 -19.26 0.83 -10.54
CA LEU A 219 -18.37 1.46 -11.49
C LEU A 219 -17.67 2.69 -10.90
N LYS A 220 -18.30 3.45 -9.99
CA LYS A 220 -17.64 4.63 -9.39
C LYS A 220 -16.45 4.20 -8.54
N ALA A 221 -16.61 3.18 -7.70
CA ALA A 221 -15.49 2.57 -6.97
C ALA A 221 -14.42 2.04 -7.92
N THR A 222 -14.78 1.48 -9.08
CA THR A 222 -13.80 1.00 -10.07
C THR A 222 -13.00 2.13 -10.75
N TRP A 223 -13.62 3.30 -10.98
CA TRP A 223 -12.97 4.46 -11.61
C TRP A 223 -12.17 5.32 -10.61
N ALA A 224 -12.56 5.34 -9.33
CA ALA A 224 -11.93 6.12 -8.26
C ALA A 224 -11.47 5.22 -7.10
N ILE A 225 -10.84 4.09 -7.41
CA ILE A 225 -10.58 3.03 -6.43
C ILE A 225 -9.72 3.48 -5.25
N ARG A 226 -8.71 4.31 -5.48
CA ARG A 226 -7.86 4.87 -4.42
C ARG A 226 -8.68 5.72 -3.45
N GLU A 227 -9.59 6.57 -3.96
CA GLU A 227 -10.50 7.37 -3.11
C GLU A 227 -11.41 6.45 -2.29
N PHE A 228 -12.01 5.44 -2.91
CA PHE A 228 -12.89 4.48 -2.23
C PHE A 228 -12.19 3.75 -1.07
N LEU A 229 -10.97 3.26 -1.31
CA LEU A 229 -10.18 2.55 -0.30
C LEU A 229 -9.77 3.48 0.85
N LEU A 230 -9.34 4.71 0.53
CA LEU A 230 -9.04 5.73 1.53
C LEU A 230 -10.27 6.09 2.36
N ASP A 231 -11.43 6.28 1.73
CA ASP A 231 -12.66 6.54 2.45
C ASP A 231 -12.99 5.42 3.44
N LYS A 232 -12.85 4.17 3.00
CA LYS A 232 -13.13 2.99 3.82
C LYS A 232 -12.22 2.94 5.05
N ILE A 233 -10.90 3.12 4.89
CA ILE A 233 -9.98 3.04 6.03
C ILE A 233 -10.16 4.21 7.02
N PHE A 234 -10.39 5.43 6.53
CA PHE A 234 -10.66 6.59 7.40
C PHE A 234 -11.98 6.47 8.16
N GLN A 235 -13.02 5.90 7.53
CA GLN A 235 -14.30 5.64 8.20
C GLN A 235 -14.19 4.47 9.20
N THR A 236 -13.36 3.47 8.90
CA THR A 236 -13.14 2.31 9.78
C THR A 236 -12.41 2.69 11.06
N PHE A 237 -11.48 3.65 11.00
CA PHE A 237 -10.66 4.08 12.13
C PHE A 237 -10.79 5.58 12.44
N PRO A 238 -11.98 6.05 12.86
CA PRO A 238 -12.28 7.49 12.96
C PRO A 238 -11.47 8.25 14.02
N LYS A 239 -10.81 7.53 14.95
CA LYS A 239 -9.96 8.11 16.01
C LYS A 239 -8.47 7.97 15.72
N ARG A 240 -8.09 7.29 14.66
CA ARG A 240 -6.70 7.04 14.31
C ARG A 240 -6.18 8.19 13.45
N LYS A 241 -4.88 8.46 13.56
CA LYS A 241 -4.20 9.50 12.77
C LYS A 241 -3.47 8.85 11.60
N PHE A 242 -3.41 9.55 10.47
CA PHE A 242 -2.90 9.01 9.21
C PHE A 242 -1.75 9.85 8.66
N ILE A 243 -0.66 9.19 8.34
CA ILE A 243 0.44 9.72 7.53
C ILE A 243 0.27 9.12 6.14
N ILE A 244 0.29 9.94 5.09
CA ILE A 244 0.03 9.47 3.73
C ILE A 244 1.22 9.82 2.84
N VAL A 245 1.76 8.82 2.15
CA VAL A 245 2.93 8.96 1.27
C VAL A 245 2.54 8.63 -0.16
N GLY A 246 2.83 9.53 -1.10
CA GLY A 246 2.54 9.38 -2.52
C GLY A 246 3.62 10.02 -3.39
N ASP A 247 3.35 10.14 -4.68
CA ASP A 247 4.23 10.80 -5.64
C ASP A 247 3.46 11.76 -6.57
N THR A 248 4.18 12.62 -7.28
CA THR A 248 3.57 13.63 -8.15
C THR A 248 3.09 13.11 -9.52
N THR A 249 3.37 11.86 -9.91
CA THR A 249 2.92 11.31 -11.20
C THR A 249 1.51 10.74 -11.19
N ASN A 250 0.95 10.47 -10.00
CA ASN A 250 -0.43 10.03 -9.82
C ASN A 250 -1.38 11.24 -9.68
N LEU A 251 -2.18 11.52 -10.72
CA LEU A 251 -3.10 12.67 -10.74
C LEU A 251 -4.20 12.58 -9.65
N ASP A 252 -4.66 11.37 -9.36
CA ASP A 252 -5.63 11.09 -8.30
C ASP A 252 -5.03 11.30 -6.90
N ILE A 253 -3.74 11.01 -6.67
CA ILE A 253 -3.03 11.39 -5.44
C ILE A 253 -3.00 12.92 -5.28
N MET A 254 -2.59 13.63 -6.33
CA MET A 254 -2.42 15.08 -6.31
C MET A 254 -3.71 15.85 -6.03
N SER A 255 -4.85 15.27 -6.40
CA SER A 255 -6.18 15.83 -6.16
C SER A 255 -6.83 15.29 -4.89
N GLY A 256 -6.69 13.99 -4.59
CA GLY A 256 -7.40 13.30 -3.52
C GLY A 256 -6.76 13.44 -2.14
N TYR A 257 -5.43 13.34 -2.02
CA TYR A 257 -4.76 13.40 -0.71
C TYR A 257 -5.01 14.71 0.05
N PRO A 258 -4.89 15.90 -0.56
CA PRO A 258 -5.21 17.14 0.15
C PRO A 258 -6.70 17.25 0.53
N GLN A 259 -7.62 16.63 -0.23
CA GLN A 259 -9.05 16.65 0.10
C GLN A 259 -9.36 15.87 1.39
N LEU A 260 -8.58 14.84 1.71
CA LEU A 260 -8.74 14.06 2.96
C LEU A 260 -8.64 14.95 4.21
N VAL A 261 -7.82 16.01 4.17
CA VAL A 261 -7.69 16.95 5.30
C VAL A 261 -9.02 17.64 5.61
N THR A 262 -9.74 18.05 4.58
CA THR A 262 -11.07 18.68 4.72
C THR A 262 -12.19 17.67 4.98
N LYS A 263 -12.09 16.48 4.36
CA LYS A 263 -13.11 15.42 4.45
C LYS A 263 -13.09 14.71 5.81
N TYR A 264 -11.91 14.55 6.40
CA TYR A 264 -11.69 13.91 7.69
C TYR A 264 -10.88 14.83 8.64
N PRO A 265 -11.49 15.94 9.11
CA PRO A 265 -10.78 16.93 9.91
C PRO A 265 -10.07 16.32 11.12
N GLY A 266 -8.78 16.62 11.23
CA GLY A 266 -7.92 16.16 12.32
C GLY A 266 -7.45 14.71 12.22
N GLN A 267 -7.86 13.91 11.21
CA GLN A 267 -7.31 12.56 11.05
C GLN A 267 -6.01 12.53 10.25
N VAL A 268 -5.82 13.43 9.28
CA VAL A 268 -4.57 13.52 8.50
C VAL A 268 -3.50 14.24 9.32
N GLN A 269 -2.39 13.55 9.58
CA GLN A 269 -1.24 14.05 10.33
C GLN A 269 -0.18 14.64 9.41
N CYS A 270 0.19 13.90 8.35
CA CYS A 270 1.20 14.28 7.37
C CYS A 270 0.81 13.83 5.96
N ILE A 271 1.16 14.61 4.95
CA ILE A 271 1.12 14.24 3.53
C ILE A 271 2.53 14.42 2.94
N PHE A 272 3.19 13.32 2.61
CA PHE A 272 4.49 13.32 1.96
C PHE A 272 4.34 12.98 0.48
N LEU A 273 4.86 13.82 -0.40
CA LEU A 273 4.82 13.60 -1.84
C LEU A 273 6.23 13.59 -2.41
N ARG A 274 6.67 12.48 -3.01
CA ARG A 274 7.89 12.48 -3.80
C ARG A 274 7.68 13.37 -5.02
N ASN A 275 8.47 14.43 -5.13
CA ASN A 275 8.50 15.28 -6.31
C ASN A 275 9.29 14.61 -7.44
N THR A 276 8.62 13.74 -8.18
CA THR A 276 9.22 12.99 -9.30
C THR A 276 9.69 13.90 -10.43
N SER A 277 9.15 15.12 -10.58
CA SER A 277 9.65 16.10 -11.55
C SER A 277 11.03 16.65 -11.19
N ALA A 278 11.39 16.65 -9.90
CA ALA A 278 12.71 17.08 -9.42
C ALA A 278 13.74 15.93 -9.44
N THR A 279 13.28 14.68 -9.37
CA THR A 279 14.17 13.50 -9.22
C THR A 279 14.38 12.73 -10.51
N ASP A 280 13.43 12.79 -11.44
CA ASP A 280 13.45 12.00 -12.67
C ASP A 280 13.46 12.94 -13.87
N SER A 281 14.66 13.18 -14.41
CA SER A 281 14.87 14.12 -15.53
C SER A 281 14.12 13.76 -16.81
N ALA A 282 13.63 12.53 -16.95
CA ALA A 282 12.80 12.07 -18.06
C ALA A 282 11.29 12.27 -17.82
N ASN A 283 10.86 12.57 -16.59
CA ASN A 283 9.46 12.77 -16.26
C ASN A 283 8.96 14.09 -16.86
N ARG A 284 7.83 14.03 -17.56
CA ARG A 284 7.15 15.17 -18.18
C ARG A 284 5.67 15.25 -17.80
N VAL A 285 5.26 14.47 -16.80
CA VAL A 285 3.87 14.45 -16.33
C VAL A 285 3.60 15.72 -15.54
N PRO A 286 2.70 16.61 -16.02
CA PRO A 286 2.32 17.77 -15.25
C PRO A 286 1.43 17.36 -14.09
N TYR A 287 1.51 18.11 -12.99
CA TYR A 287 0.70 17.89 -11.79
C TYR A 287 0.17 19.22 -11.26
N ASN A 288 -0.95 19.17 -10.56
CA ASN A 288 -1.61 20.37 -10.04
C ASN A 288 -1.54 20.41 -8.51
N THR A 289 -1.01 21.50 -7.97
CA THR A 289 -0.82 21.70 -6.52
C THR A 289 -1.95 22.52 -5.87
N LYS A 290 -2.99 22.90 -6.62
CA LYS A 290 -4.11 23.71 -6.14
C LYS A 290 -4.79 23.14 -4.89
N GLY A 291 -4.88 21.81 -4.76
CA GLY A 291 -5.49 21.14 -3.61
C GLY A 291 -4.79 21.46 -2.28
N PHE A 292 -3.49 21.79 -2.32
CA PHE A 292 -2.71 22.14 -1.13
C PHE A 292 -2.86 23.61 -0.71
N LYS A 293 -3.56 24.43 -1.50
CA LYS A 293 -3.72 25.85 -1.20
C LYS A 293 -4.54 26.04 0.08
N GLY A 294 -3.95 26.72 1.06
CA GLY A 294 -4.60 27.02 2.34
C GLY A 294 -4.48 25.91 3.38
N LEU A 295 -3.80 24.80 3.07
CA LEU A 295 -3.37 23.84 4.08
C LEU A 295 -2.17 24.41 4.84
N ASP A 296 -2.08 24.08 6.13
CA ASP A 296 -0.88 24.36 6.93
C ASP A 296 0.32 23.64 6.31
N GLN A 297 1.41 24.39 6.09
CA GLN A 297 2.64 23.88 5.53
C GLN A 297 3.26 22.77 6.39
N GLN A 298 3.02 22.77 7.71
CA GLN A 298 3.50 21.71 8.59
C GLN A 298 2.87 20.35 8.30
N MET A 299 1.70 20.30 7.67
CA MET A 299 1.01 19.03 7.36
C MET A 299 1.50 18.35 6.09
N PHE A 300 2.29 19.01 5.24
CA PHE A 300 2.70 18.40 3.98
C PHE A 300 4.10 18.79 3.52
N MET A 301 4.74 17.89 2.77
CA MET A 301 6.03 18.17 2.14
C MET A 301 6.18 17.43 0.82
N PHE A 302 6.54 18.18 -0.21
CA PHE A 302 7.06 17.67 -1.47
C PHE A 302 8.56 17.44 -1.31
N PHE A 303 8.95 16.19 -1.07
CA PHE A 303 10.35 15.80 -0.84
C PHE A 303 11.01 15.34 -2.13
N ARG A 304 12.35 15.39 -2.17
CA ARG A 304 13.15 15.06 -3.36
C ARG A 304 13.98 13.79 -3.14
N VAL A 305 14.46 13.55 -1.93
CA VAL A 305 15.18 12.32 -1.59
C VAL A 305 14.65 11.77 -0.26
N PRO A 306 14.79 10.46 0.05
CA PRO A 306 14.32 9.93 1.32
C PRO A 306 14.93 10.65 2.54
N ASP A 307 16.16 11.12 2.42
CA ASP A 307 16.86 11.86 3.49
C ASP A 307 16.19 13.17 3.89
N ASP A 308 15.37 13.76 3.02
CA ASP A 308 14.56 14.95 3.35
C ASP A 308 13.55 14.66 4.47
N LEU A 309 13.16 13.38 4.66
CA LEU A 309 12.19 12.91 5.66
C LEU A 309 12.85 12.60 7.02
N LYS A 310 14.18 12.66 7.12
CA LYS A 310 14.89 12.34 8.37
C LYS A 310 14.68 13.43 9.42
N GLY A 311 14.52 13.02 10.67
CA GLY A 311 14.44 13.92 11.83
C GLY A 311 13.12 14.68 11.97
N LEU A 312 12.12 14.38 11.14
CA LEU A 312 10.78 14.96 11.27
C LEU A 312 10.03 14.37 12.46
N ASP A 313 9.32 15.22 13.19
CA ASP A 313 8.41 14.83 14.27
C ASP A 313 7.00 14.56 13.70
N ILE A 314 6.92 13.45 12.96
CA ILE A 314 5.71 13.02 12.25
C ILE A 314 4.59 12.56 13.20
N GLU A 315 4.92 12.19 14.44
CA GLU A 315 3.94 11.79 15.45
C GLU A 315 3.08 12.98 15.89
N ASN A 316 3.69 14.15 16.02
CA ASN A 316 2.98 15.38 16.42
C ASN A 316 2.58 16.29 15.25
N GLY A 317 2.83 15.88 13.99
CA GLY A 317 2.41 16.63 12.81
C GLY A 317 3.38 17.69 12.31
N ASN A 318 4.64 17.64 12.74
CA ASN A 318 5.69 18.52 12.25
C ASN A 318 6.36 17.85 11.04
N CYS A 319 5.65 17.87 9.91
CA CYS A 319 5.98 17.09 8.71
C CYS A 319 6.74 17.91 7.66
N TYR A 320 7.25 19.08 8.01
CA TYR A 320 7.93 19.97 7.07
C TYR A 320 9.39 20.19 7.44
N ASN A 321 10.28 19.82 6.52
CA ASN A 321 11.69 20.18 6.58
C ASN A 321 11.90 21.49 5.80
N GLU A 322 12.15 22.58 6.52
CA GLU A 322 12.32 23.93 5.95
C GLU A 322 13.52 24.02 4.97
N SER A 323 14.49 23.11 5.05
CA SER A 323 15.62 23.10 4.10
C SER A 323 15.22 22.60 2.71
N VAL A 324 14.03 22.02 2.54
CA VAL A 324 13.57 21.41 1.28
C VAL A 324 12.71 22.41 0.50
N PRO A 325 13.19 22.92 -0.65
CA PRO A 325 12.45 23.93 -1.39
C PRO A 325 11.19 23.33 -2.05
N GLN A 326 10.03 23.87 -1.67
CA GLN A 326 8.71 23.42 -2.14
C GLN A 326 8.32 24.04 -3.49
N ASN A 327 8.56 25.34 -3.69
CA ASN A 327 8.28 26.09 -4.92
C ASN A 327 6.85 25.88 -5.49
N LEU A 328 5.83 25.87 -4.62
CA LEU A 328 4.45 25.64 -5.02
C LEU A 328 3.80 26.90 -5.61
N THR A 329 3.23 26.77 -6.79
CA THR A 329 2.42 27.81 -7.47
C THR A 329 0.94 27.72 -7.11
N PHE A 330 0.53 26.66 -6.42
CA PHE A 330 -0.88 26.28 -6.21
C PHE A 330 -1.68 26.22 -7.52
N GLY A 331 -1.01 25.78 -8.58
CA GLY A 331 -1.55 25.55 -9.91
C GLY A 331 -0.82 24.39 -10.59
N TRP A 332 -0.87 24.36 -11.92
CA TRP A 332 -0.17 23.36 -12.71
C TRP A 332 1.35 23.60 -12.72
N GLN A 333 2.10 22.52 -12.54
CA GLN A 333 3.57 22.48 -12.52
C GLN A 333 4.07 21.27 -13.31
N GLY A 334 5.37 21.25 -13.64
CA GLY A 334 5.94 20.17 -14.45
C GLY A 334 5.49 20.18 -15.92
N LEU A 335 5.00 21.32 -16.40
CA LEU A 335 4.57 21.51 -17.79
C LEU A 335 5.78 21.42 -18.74
N PRO A 336 5.63 20.78 -19.92
CA PRO A 336 6.62 20.88 -20.99
C PRO A 336 6.83 22.35 -21.39
N LEU A 337 8.05 22.72 -21.81
CA LEU A 337 8.38 24.08 -22.24
C LEU A 337 7.33 24.60 -23.25
N GLY A 338 6.57 25.64 -22.86
CA GLY A 338 5.57 26.30 -23.70
C GLY A 338 4.15 25.72 -23.65
N GLY A 339 3.88 24.68 -22.86
CA GLY A 339 2.53 24.13 -22.68
C GLY A 339 1.71 24.91 -21.65
N GLY A 340 0.47 25.26 -22.00
CA GLY A 340 -0.55 25.67 -21.03
C GLY A 340 -1.05 24.50 -20.18
N PRO A 341 -1.85 24.75 -19.14
CA PRO A 341 -2.49 23.69 -18.36
C PRO A 341 -3.36 22.77 -19.26
N PRO A 342 -3.43 21.46 -19.00
CA PRO A 342 -4.24 20.51 -19.75
C PRO A 342 -5.75 20.74 -19.59
#